data_AF-A0A965SQH7-F1
#
_entry.id   AF-A0A965SQH7-F1
#
_cell.length_a   1.000
_cell.length_b   1.000
_cell.length_c   1.000
_cell.angle_alpha   90.00
_cell.angle_beta   90.00
_cell.angle_gamma   90.00
#
_symmetry.space_group_name_H-M   'P 1'
#
loop_
_entity.id
_entity.type
_entity.pdbx_description
1 polymer ?
#
loop_
_entity_poly.entity_id
_entity_poly.type
_entity_poly.pdbx_seq_one_letter_code
_entity_poly.pdbx_strand_id
1 'polypeptide(L)'
;MKSRAGFALIELLVGLVILAIVGLLAWRGLDSILRSKDVIENRMRSSAQIDQVVSQWVTDCEMLVRLENSTVSPALIHQNNLWLLRRTFKNRDAHWQIVRYQMINQRLERSVSRLFQIDTTSLDLWVGFSREMDSRIGPFQKTFQIDFVERQEFRLFFNSESTNRQLQGMQVDWWFKDTLLPLSKSCLSGIRI
;
A
#
# COMPACT_ATOMS: atom_id res chain seq x y z
N MET A 1 16.20 80.94 17.41
CA MET A 1 16.29 79.46 17.43
C MET A 1 15.27 78.93 16.42
N LYS A 2 15.72 78.41 15.27
CA LYS A 2 14.84 77.99 14.15
C LYS A 2 14.60 76.48 14.27
N SER A 3 13.36 76.08 14.57
CA SER A 3 12.95 74.68 14.69
C SER A 3 12.90 74.03 13.30
N ARG A 4 13.80 73.06 13.05
CA ARG A 4 13.72 72.13 11.92
C ARG A 4 12.65 71.09 12.21
N ALA A 5 11.38 71.41 11.98
CA ALA A 5 10.25 70.50 12.22
C ALA A 5 9.66 69.86 10.94
N GLY A 6 10.38 69.91 9.81
CA GLY A 6 9.89 69.38 8.52
C GLY A 6 10.47 68.03 8.07
N PHE A 7 11.53 67.54 8.71
CA PHE A 7 12.27 66.37 8.23
C PHE A 7 11.69 65.03 8.74
N ALA A 8 11.08 65.02 9.92
CA ALA A 8 10.60 63.80 10.58
C ALA A 8 9.37 63.16 9.92
N LEU A 9 8.49 63.94 9.28
CA LEU A 9 7.24 63.41 8.71
C LEU A 9 7.50 62.54 7.48
N ILE A 10 8.37 63.02 6.58
CA ILE A 10 8.77 62.28 5.37
C ILE A 10 9.55 61.02 5.77
N GLU A 11 10.43 61.12 6.77
CA GLU A 11 11.23 60.00 7.26
C GLU A 11 10.35 58.87 7.83
N LEU A 12 9.30 59.22 8.59
CA LEU A 12 8.30 58.27 9.08
C LEU A 12 7.47 57.66 7.95
N LEU A 13 7.08 58.45 6.95
CA LEU A 13 6.25 57.98 5.83
C LEU A 13 7.03 57.03 4.93
N VAL A 14 8.29 57.36 4.60
CA VAL A 14 9.19 56.46 3.87
C VAL A 14 9.45 55.20 4.69
N GLY A 15 9.68 55.32 6.00
CA GLY A 15 9.81 54.18 6.89
C GLY A 15 8.58 53.26 6.86
N LEU A 16 7.38 53.82 6.92
CA LEU A 16 6.12 53.06 6.83
C LEU A 16 5.95 52.35 5.48
N VAL A 17 6.29 53.00 4.36
CA VAL A 17 6.20 52.39 3.03
C VAL A 17 7.18 51.23 2.90
N ILE A 18 8.43 51.40 3.36
CA ILE A 18 9.43 50.34 3.34
C ILE A 18 8.97 49.16 4.21
N LEU A 19 8.49 49.43 5.43
CA LEU A 19 7.97 48.39 6.33
C LEU A 19 6.76 47.67 5.72
N ALA A 20 5.87 48.40 5.03
CA ALA A 20 4.73 47.80 4.33
C ALA A 20 5.16 46.85 3.20
N ILE A 21 6.17 47.24 2.40
CA ILE A 21 6.71 46.41 1.33
C ILE A 21 7.39 45.16 1.92
N VAL A 22 8.23 45.34 2.95
CA VAL A 22 8.90 44.22 3.62
C VAL A 22 7.87 43.26 4.23
N GLY A 23 6.82 43.78 4.87
CA GLY A 23 5.72 42.95 5.39
C GLY A 23 5.01 42.14 4.31
N LEU A 24 4.72 42.74 3.15
CA LEU A 24 4.13 42.04 2.00
C LEU A 24 5.06 40.95 1.44
N LEU A 25 6.35 41.24 1.31
CA LEU A 25 7.35 40.27 0.86
C LEU A 25 7.51 39.13 1.86
N ALA A 26 7.52 39.43 3.16
CA ALA A 26 7.60 38.43 4.23
C ALA A 26 6.38 37.50 4.22
N TRP A 27 5.16 38.04 4.04
CA TRP A 27 3.94 37.24 3.94
C TRP A 27 3.96 36.32 2.71
N ARG A 28 4.39 36.81 1.55
CA ARG A 28 4.53 35.97 0.35
C ARG A 28 5.63 34.94 0.45
N GLY A 29 6.76 35.28 1.09
CA GLY A 29 7.83 34.35 1.39
C GLY A 29 7.38 33.23 2.32
N LEU A 30 6.63 33.57 3.37
CA LEU A 30 6.06 32.60 4.31
C LEU A 30 5.06 31.66 3.62
N ASP A 31 4.15 32.19 2.80
CA ASP A 31 3.14 31.39 2.11
C ASP A 31 3.78 30.40 1.11
N SER A 32 4.86 30.81 0.44
CA SER A 32 5.64 29.94 -0.45
C SER A 32 6.32 28.77 0.30
N ILE A 33 6.87 29.04 1.49
CA ILE A 33 7.51 28.02 2.32
C ILE A 33 6.48 27.03 2.88
N LEU A 34 5.33 27.52 3.35
CA LEU A 34 4.26 26.67 3.87
C LEU A 34 3.75 25.69 2.80
N ARG A 35 3.44 26.19 1.59
CA ARG A 35 3.03 25.33 0.47
C ARG A 35 4.11 24.32 0.08
N SER A 36 5.38 24.72 0.11
CA SER A 36 6.50 23.83 -0.20
C SER A 36 6.62 22.70 0.82
N LYS A 37 6.44 23.01 2.12
CA LYS A 37 6.41 21.99 3.18
C LYS A 37 5.26 21.01 2.99
N ASP A 38 4.06 21.50 2.70
CA ASP A 38 2.89 20.64 2.46
C ASP A 38 3.13 19.67 1.30
N VAL A 39 3.73 20.14 0.20
CA VAL A 39 4.08 19.29 -0.95
C VAL A 39 5.11 18.23 -0.57
N ILE A 40 6.15 18.61 0.18
CA ILE A 40 7.20 17.69 0.63
C ILE A 40 6.61 16.64 1.58
N GLU A 41 5.81 17.05 2.56
CA GLU A 41 5.14 16.13 3.49
C GLU A 41 4.22 15.16 2.77
N ASN A 42 3.42 15.63 1.81
CA ASN A 42 2.53 14.77 1.03
C ASN A 42 3.31 13.74 0.19
N ARG A 43 4.43 14.15 -0.42
CA ARG A 43 5.32 13.23 -1.14
C ARG A 43 5.97 12.21 -0.21
N MET A 44 6.44 12.63 0.97
CA MET A 44 7.01 11.74 1.97
C MET A 44 5.98 10.71 2.48
N ARG A 45 4.75 11.15 2.80
CA ARG A 45 3.66 10.26 3.22
C ARG A 45 3.32 9.24 2.14
N SER A 46 3.26 9.68 0.88
CA SER A 46 2.99 8.79 -0.26
C SER A 46 4.09 7.73 -0.41
N SER A 47 5.37 8.14 -0.29
CA SER A 47 6.51 7.20 -0.32
C SER A 47 6.43 6.16 0.80
N ALA A 48 6.16 6.60 2.04
CA ALA A 48 6.04 5.69 3.18
C ALA A 48 4.90 4.67 3.00
N GLN A 49 3.78 5.07 2.39
CA GLN A 49 2.68 4.17 2.08
C GLN A 49 3.06 3.16 0.98
N ILE A 50 3.80 3.57 -0.05
CA ILE A 50 4.33 2.65 -1.06
C ILE A 50 5.26 1.61 -0.40
N ASP A 51 6.20 2.06 0.43
CA ASP A 51 7.13 1.16 1.14
C ASP A 51 6.38 0.17 2.04
N GLN A 52 5.35 0.62 2.74
CA GLN A 52 4.48 -0.23 3.55
C GLN A 52 3.81 -1.32 2.70
N VAL A 53 3.26 -0.98 1.53
CA VAL A 53 2.60 -1.95 0.65
C VAL A 53 3.57 -2.95 0.06
N VAL A 54 4.73 -2.49 -0.38
CA VAL A 54 5.78 -3.37 -0.90
C VAL A 54 6.25 -4.33 0.19
N SER A 55 6.54 -3.84 1.39
CA SER A 55 6.96 -4.68 2.53
C SER A 55 5.89 -5.69 2.92
N GLN A 56 4.62 -5.25 2.97
CA GLN A 56 3.50 -6.11 3.30
C GLN A 56 3.27 -7.20 2.24
N TRP A 57 3.43 -6.86 0.96
CA TRP A 57 3.39 -7.81 -0.15
C TRP A 57 4.49 -8.87 -0.05
N VAL A 58 5.74 -8.43 0.15
CA VAL A 58 6.88 -9.34 0.33
C VAL A 58 6.63 -10.29 1.50
N THR A 59 6.17 -9.76 2.63
CA THR A 59 5.82 -10.57 3.82
C THR A 59 4.75 -11.62 3.51
N ASP A 60 3.68 -11.24 2.80
CA ASP A 60 2.60 -12.19 2.47
C ASP A 60 3.03 -13.26 1.48
N CYS A 61 3.91 -12.89 0.55
CA CYS A 61 4.57 -13.82 -0.36
C CYS A 61 5.47 -14.83 0.38
N GLU A 62 6.34 -14.36 1.27
CA GLU A 62 7.27 -15.22 2.04
C GLU A 62 6.52 -16.19 2.95
N MET A 63 5.37 -15.74 3.47
CA MET A 63 4.53 -16.53 4.35
C MET A 63 3.56 -17.45 3.61
N LEU A 64 3.59 -17.52 2.28
CA LEU A 64 2.67 -18.35 1.50
C LEU A 64 2.75 -19.84 1.91
N VAL A 65 1.59 -20.47 2.10
CA VAL A 65 1.54 -21.89 2.46
C VAL A 65 1.98 -22.75 1.29
N ARG A 66 2.76 -23.79 1.57
CA ARG A 66 3.00 -24.88 0.62
C ARG A 66 1.97 -25.97 0.84
N LEU A 67 1.18 -26.24 -0.19
CA LEU A 67 0.20 -27.30 -0.19
C LEU A 67 0.80 -28.52 -0.91
N GLU A 68 1.44 -29.39 -0.16
CA GLU A 68 1.95 -30.67 -0.68
C GLU A 68 0.76 -31.56 -1.06
N ASN A 69 0.84 -32.22 -2.22
CA ASN A 69 -0.19 -33.15 -2.72
C ASN A 69 -1.61 -32.58 -2.88
N SER A 70 -1.78 -31.25 -2.86
CA SER A 70 -3.07 -30.60 -3.05
C SER A 70 -3.31 -30.25 -4.51
N THR A 71 -4.54 -30.45 -4.99
CA THR A 71 -4.95 -30.10 -6.38
C THR A 71 -5.19 -28.60 -6.59
N VAL A 72 -5.10 -27.81 -5.53
CA VAL A 72 -5.37 -26.37 -5.56
C VAL A 72 -4.14 -25.57 -5.19
N SER A 73 -4.01 -24.40 -5.82
CA SER A 73 -2.95 -23.44 -5.54
C SER A 73 -3.20 -22.72 -4.21
N PRO A 74 -2.15 -22.37 -3.44
CA PRO A 74 -2.28 -21.49 -2.27
C PRO A 74 -2.53 -20.02 -2.65
N ALA A 75 -2.45 -19.67 -3.93
CA ALA A 75 -2.78 -18.35 -4.45
C ALA A 75 -3.73 -18.47 -5.64
N LEU A 76 -4.71 -17.58 -5.73
CA LEU A 76 -5.64 -17.52 -6.85
C LEU A 76 -6.03 -16.09 -7.18
N ILE A 77 -6.34 -15.85 -8.45
CA ILE A 77 -6.85 -14.57 -8.94
C ILE A 77 -8.31 -14.77 -9.35
N HIS A 78 -9.20 -13.92 -8.84
CA HIS A 78 -10.61 -13.91 -9.23
C HIS A 78 -11.09 -12.46 -9.35
N GLN A 79 -11.66 -12.08 -10.50
CA GLN A 79 -12.17 -10.72 -10.76
C GLN A 79 -11.14 -9.62 -10.42
N ASN A 80 -9.88 -9.81 -10.83
CA ASN A 80 -8.76 -8.91 -10.52
C ASN A 80 -8.45 -8.71 -9.02
N ASN A 81 -8.95 -9.60 -8.16
CA ASN A 81 -8.58 -9.70 -6.77
C ASN A 81 -7.65 -10.89 -6.57
N LEU A 82 -6.61 -10.70 -5.79
CA LEU A 82 -5.71 -11.77 -5.40
C LEU A 82 -6.10 -12.29 -4.02
N TRP A 83 -6.19 -13.61 -3.92
CA TRP A 83 -6.38 -14.31 -2.66
C TRP A 83 -5.18 -15.21 -2.39
N LEU A 84 -4.64 -15.12 -1.19
CA LEU A 84 -3.44 -15.84 -0.75
C LEU A 84 -3.76 -16.61 0.53
N LEU A 85 -3.42 -17.89 0.57
CA LEU A 85 -3.34 -18.67 1.79
C LEU A 85 -1.92 -18.59 2.34
N ARG A 86 -1.77 -17.93 3.49
CA ARG A 86 -0.47 -17.77 4.16
C ARG A 86 -0.47 -18.39 5.55
N ARG A 87 0.73 -18.70 6.04
CA ARG A 87 1.00 -19.00 7.43
C ARG A 87 1.14 -17.70 8.22
N THR A 88 0.71 -17.70 9.46
CA THR A 88 0.94 -16.61 10.41
C THR A 88 1.13 -17.19 11.80
N PHE A 89 1.73 -16.43 12.71
CA PHE A 89 2.03 -16.88 14.05
C PHE A 89 1.33 -15.98 15.06
N LYS A 90 0.60 -16.58 16.00
CA LYS A 90 -0.01 -15.89 17.14
C LYS A 90 0.35 -16.65 18.39
N ASN A 91 0.96 -15.98 19.37
CA ASN A 91 1.44 -16.61 20.61
C ASN A 91 2.35 -17.83 20.38
N ARG A 92 3.20 -17.79 19.35
CA ARG A 92 4.08 -18.90 18.87
C ARG A 92 3.36 -20.05 18.16
N ASP A 93 2.03 -20.06 18.15
CA ASP A 93 1.25 -21.05 17.42
C ASP A 93 1.05 -20.64 15.96
N ALA A 94 1.34 -21.57 15.06
CA ALA A 94 1.17 -21.38 13.65
C ALA A 94 -0.29 -21.58 13.23
N HIS A 95 -0.80 -20.64 12.46
CA HIS A 95 -2.15 -20.64 11.94
C HIS A 95 -2.12 -20.38 10.43
N TRP A 96 -3.18 -20.81 9.75
CA TRP A 96 -3.45 -20.33 8.41
C TRP A 96 -4.30 -19.07 8.45
N GLN A 97 -4.07 -18.20 7.47
CA GLN A 97 -4.85 -17.00 7.27
C GLN A 97 -4.95 -16.72 5.78
N ILE A 98 -6.13 -16.29 5.34
CA ILE A 98 -6.35 -15.89 3.96
C ILE A 98 -6.23 -14.39 3.87
N VAL A 99 -5.45 -13.93 2.92
CA VAL A 99 -5.25 -12.52 2.59
C VAL A 99 -5.92 -12.24 1.27
N ARG A 100 -6.59 -11.10 1.18
CA ARG A 100 -7.19 -10.58 -0.04
C ARG A 100 -6.61 -9.21 -0.36
N TYR A 101 -6.14 -9.07 -1.59
CA TYR A 101 -5.85 -7.79 -2.21
C TYR A 101 -6.90 -7.47 -3.27
N GLN A 102 -7.52 -6.31 -3.17
CA GLN A 102 -8.61 -5.89 -4.05
C GLN A 102 -8.57 -4.39 -4.30
N MET A 103 -9.18 -3.97 -5.41
CA MET A 103 -9.45 -2.55 -5.68
C MET A 103 -10.90 -2.24 -5.33
N ILE A 104 -11.13 -1.36 -4.35
CA ILE A 104 -12.46 -0.84 -4.01
C ILE A 104 -12.44 0.68 -4.15
N ASN A 105 -13.34 1.24 -4.95
CA ASN A 105 -13.46 2.70 -5.15
C ASN A 105 -12.11 3.36 -5.54
N GLN A 106 -11.35 2.72 -6.45
CA GLN A 106 -10.00 3.16 -6.86
C GLN A 106 -8.99 3.20 -5.72
N ARG A 107 -9.17 2.37 -4.70
CA ARG A 107 -8.25 2.23 -3.58
C ARG A 107 -7.79 0.80 -3.48
N LEU A 108 -6.48 0.61 -3.31
CA LEU A 108 -5.91 -0.68 -3.00
C LEU A 108 -6.25 -1.01 -1.55
N GLU A 109 -6.96 -2.11 -1.34
CA GLU A 109 -7.31 -2.61 -0.03
C GLU A 109 -6.68 -3.99 0.19
N ARG A 110 -6.02 -4.13 1.33
CA ARG A 110 -5.68 -5.44 1.89
C ARG A 110 -6.60 -5.76 3.03
N SER A 111 -7.12 -6.98 3.02
CA SER A 111 -7.96 -7.51 4.08
C SER A 111 -7.59 -8.96 4.40
N VAL A 112 -7.87 -9.41 5.62
CA VAL A 112 -7.50 -10.74 6.10
C VAL A 112 -8.67 -11.44 6.76
N SER A 113 -8.72 -12.76 6.62
CA SER A 113 -9.68 -13.61 7.33
C SER A 113 -9.33 -13.73 8.82
N ARG A 114 -10.22 -14.39 9.56
CA ARG A 114 -9.86 -15.02 10.85
C ARG A 114 -8.72 -16.02 10.69
N LEU A 115 -8.14 -16.41 11.81
CA LEU A 115 -7.14 -17.47 11.86
C LEU A 115 -7.81 -18.85 11.79
N PHE A 116 -7.17 -19.76 11.07
CA PHE A 116 -7.54 -21.16 10.94
C PHE A 116 -6.46 -22.05 11.55
N GLN A 117 -6.85 -23.18 12.09
CA GLN A 117 -5.90 -24.20 12.52
C GLN A 117 -5.24 -24.84 11.29
N ILE A 118 -4.05 -25.40 11.48
CA ILE A 118 -3.35 -26.12 10.42
C ILE A 118 -3.78 -27.58 10.49
N ASP A 119 -4.93 -27.87 9.91
CA ASP A 119 -5.55 -29.20 9.87
C ASP A 119 -6.21 -29.49 8.50
N THR A 120 -6.65 -30.74 8.31
CA THR A 120 -7.30 -31.18 7.07
C THR A 120 -8.64 -30.48 6.85
N THR A 121 -9.39 -30.21 7.93
CA THR A 121 -10.67 -29.48 7.87
C THR A 121 -10.48 -28.09 7.27
N SER A 122 -9.45 -27.35 7.70
CA SER A 122 -9.14 -26.02 7.19
C SER A 122 -8.61 -26.07 5.76
N LEU A 123 -7.96 -27.17 5.37
CA LEU A 123 -7.56 -27.41 3.98
C LEU A 123 -8.78 -27.61 3.08
N ASP A 124 -9.75 -28.41 3.51
CA ASP A 124 -10.99 -28.63 2.76
C ASP A 124 -11.78 -27.33 2.58
N LEU A 125 -11.79 -26.46 3.60
CA LEU A 125 -12.36 -25.11 3.49
C LEU A 125 -11.66 -24.28 2.41
N TRP A 126 -10.33 -24.29 2.36
CA TRP A 126 -9.58 -23.60 1.31
C TRP A 126 -9.84 -24.20 -0.08
N VAL A 127 -9.87 -25.52 -0.20
CA VAL A 127 -10.17 -26.22 -1.46
C VAL A 127 -11.54 -25.81 -1.97
N GLY A 128 -12.58 -25.83 -1.13
CA GLY A 128 -13.92 -25.38 -1.49
C GLY A 128 -13.95 -23.91 -1.90
N PHE A 129 -13.35 -23.04 -1.09
CA PHE A 129 -13.25 -21.61 -1.42
C PHE A 129 -12.55 -21.33 -2.74
N SER A 130 -11.45 -22.03 -3.02
CA SER A 130 -10.67 -21.81 -4.25
C SER A 130 -11.44 -22.14 -5.53
N ARG A 131 -12.45 -23.00 -5.43
CA ARG A 131 -13.30 -23.44 -6.55
C ARG A 131 -14.57 -22.61 -6.67
N GLU A 132 -15.20 -22.30 -5.55
CA GLU A 132 -16.56 -21.73 -5.51
C GLU A 132 -16.61 -20.26 -5.05
N MET A 133 -15.48 -19.68 -4.63
CA MET A 133 -15.42 -18.36 -3.96
C MET A 133 -16.41 -18.26 -2.79
N ASP A 134 -16.38 -19.30 -1.96
CA ASP A 134 -17.37 -19.54 -0.91
C ASP A 134 -17.33 -18.51 0.24
N SER A 135 -18.50 -18.02 0.64
CA SER A 135 -18.66 -17.06 1.74
C SER A 135 -18.31 -17.60 3.15
N ARG A 136 -18.19 -18.93 3.34
CA ARG A 136 -17.94 -19.57 4.66
C ARG A 136 -16.61 -19.20 5.32
N ILE A 137 -15.68 -18.59 4.58
CA ILE A 137 -14.38 -18.13 5.12
C ILE A 137 -14.54 -16.92 6.06
N GLY A 138 -15.70 -16.26 6.02
CA GLY A 138 -16.13 -15.27 7.00
C GLY A 138 -15.70 -13.84 6.65
N PRO A 139 -16.02 -12.85 7.50
CA PRO A 139 -15.74 -11.47 7.17
C PRO A 139 -14.23 -11.23 7.10
N PHE A 140 -13.83 -10.48 6.09
CA PHE A 140 -12.45 -10.05 5.91
C PHE A 140 -12.24 -8.71 6.59
N GLN A 141 -11.31 -8.65 7.54
CA GLN A 141 -10.94 -7.42 8.22
C GLN A 141 -9.91 -6.65 7.39
N LYS A 142 -10.20 -5.39 7.08
CA LYS A 142 -9.26 -4.49 6.41
C LYS A 142 -8.03 -4.24 7.29
N THR A 143 -6.84 -4.42 6.73
CA THR A 143 -5.56 -4.18 7.43
C THR A 143 -4.87 -2.91 6.97
N PHE A 144 -4.95 -2.58 5.69
CA PHE A 144 -4.50 -1.28 5.18
C PHE A 144 -5.28 -0.90 3.93
N GLN A 145 -5.24 0.40 3.59
CA GLN A 145 -5.80 0.96 2.38
C GLN A 145 -4.85 2.03 1.81
N ILE A 146 -4.65 2.04 0.49
CA ILE A 146 -3.95 3.10 -0.23
C ILE A 146 -4.89 3.74 -1.25
N ASP A 147 -4.91 5.06 -1.26
CA ASP A 147 -5.86 5.85 -2.04
C ASP A 147 -5.35 6.31 -3.41
N PHE A 148 -4.05 6.16 -3.69
CA PHE A 148 -3.41 6.64 -4.92
C PHE A 148 -2.94 5.51 -5.86
N VAL A 149 -3.59 4.34 -5.80
CA VAL A 149 -3.38 3.24 -6.77
C VAL A 149 -4.48 3.33 -7.83
N GLU A 150 -4.11 3.54 -9.08
CA GLU A 150 -5.06 3.64 -10.20
C GLU A 150 -5.41 2.27 -10.79
N ARG A 151 -4.42 1.37 -10.83
CA ARG A 151 -4.57 0.02 -11.39
C ARG A 151 -3.70 -0.97 -10.64
N GLN A 152 -4.22 -2.17 -10.48
CA GLN A 152 -3.45 -3.34 -10.06
C GLN A 152 -3.64 -4.45 -11.09
N GLU A 153 -2.56 -5.21 -11.32
CA GLU A 153 -2.60 -6.44 -12.10
C GLU A 153 -1.77 -7.51 -11.39
N PHE A 154 -2.28 -8.74 -11.40
CA PHE A 154 -1.60 -9.88 -10.78
C PHE A 154 -1.33 -10.94 -11.83
N ARG A 155 -0.16 -11.59 -11.72
CA ARG A 155 0.20 -12.76 -12.52
C ARG A 155 0.69 -13.87 -11.62
N LEU A 156 0.18 -15.07 -11.83
CA LEU A 156 0.63 -16.29 -11.15
C LEU A 156 1.43 -17.13 -12.13
N PHE A 157 2.58 -17.63 -11.68
CA PHE A 157 3.46 -18.50 -12.45
C PHE A 157 3.39 -19.90 -11.85
N PHE A 158 3.06 -20.89 -12.68
CA PHE A 158 2.94 -22.28 -12.29
C PHE A 158 3.97 -23.13 -13.02
N ASN A 159 4.39 -24.24 -12.41
CA ASN A 159 5.20 -25.24 -13.11
C ASN A 159 4.38 -25.85 -14.26
N SER A 160 4.99 -25.98 -15.43
CA SER A 160 4.40 -26.59 -16.63
C SER A 160 4.47 -28.12 -16.62
N GLU A 161 5.35 -28.73 -15.84
CA GLU A 161 5.70 -30.16 -15.98
C GLU A 161 5.02 -31.10 -14.97
N SER A 162 4.39 -30.57 -13.92
CA SER A 162 3.77 -31.41 -12.89
C SER A 162 2.29 -31.67 -13.17
N THR A 163 1.86 -32.93 -13.02
CA THR A 163 0.43 -33.36 -13.04
C THR A 163 -0.44 -32.54 -12.08
N ASN A 164 0.21 -31.91 -11.10
CA ASN A 164 -0.38 -31.00 -10.14
C ASN A 164 0.30 -29.63 -10.25
N ARG A 165 -0.34 -28.62 -10.86
CA ARG A 165 0.27 -27.31 -11.17
C ARG A 165 0.68 -26.59 -9.89
N GLN A 166 1.96 -26.72 -9.53
CA GLN A 166 2.50 -26.06 -8.34
C GLN A 166 2.82 -24.61 -8.65
N LEU A 167 2.38 -23.70 -7.78
CA LEU A 167 2.74 -22.28 -7.86
C LEU A 167 4.25 -22.10 -7.65
N GLN A 168 4.92 -21.52 -8.64
CA GLN A 168 6.36 -21.22 -8.66
C GLN A 168 6.64 -19.78 -8.26
N GLY A 169 5.72 -18.87 -8.55
CA GLY A 169 5.86 -17.48 -8.17
C GLY A 169 4.63 -16.66 -8.51
N MET A 170 4.67 -15.40 -8.14
CA MET A 170 3.66 -14.43 -8.50
C MET A 170 4.30 -13.08 -8.73
N GLN A 171 3.63 -12.24 -9.51
CA GLN A 171 3.99 -10.87 -9.74
C GLN A 171 2.77 -9.99 -9.56
N VAL A 172 2.99 -8.83 -8.96
CA VAL A 172 2.04 -7.73 -8.93
C VAL A 172 2.63 -6.52 -9.64
N ASP A 173 1.78 -5.85 -10.42
CA ASP A 173 2.08 -4.59 -11.07
C ASP A 173 1.09 -3.54 -10.56
N TRP A 174 1.59 -2.50 -9.90
CA TRP A 174 0.78 -1.36 -9.44
C TRP A 174 1.09 -0.10 -10.23
N TRP A 175 0.05 0.53 -10.77
CA TRP A 175 0.13 1.88 -11.32
C TRP A 175 -0.34 2.86 -10.25
N PHE A 176 0.56 3.72 -9.81
CA PHE A 176 0.23 4.79 -8.88
C PHE A 176 -0.11 6.06 -9.65
N LYS A 177 -0.87 6.94 -9.02
CA LYS A 177 -1.16 8.27 -9.56
C LYS A 177 0.14 9.00 -9.93
N ASP A 178 0.14 9.66 -11.08
CA ASP A 178 1.27 10.42 -11.62
C ASP A 178 2.52 9.56 -11.95
N THR A 179 2.37 8.24 -12.13
CA THR A 179 3.45 7.34 -12.59
C THR A 179 3.20 6.79 -14.00
N LEU A 180 4.21 6.80 -14.86
CA LEU A 180 4.11 6.29 -16.24
C LEU A 180 4.32 4.78 -16.35
N LEU A 181 5.11 4.21 -15.42
CA LEU A 181 5.46 2.80 -15.39
C LEU A 181 4.94 2.17 -14.09
N PRO A 182 4.49 0.91 -14.14
CA PRO A 182 4.07 0.21 -12.93
C PRO A 182 5.27 -0.05 -12.01
N LEU A 183 5.00 -0.07 -10.71
CA LEU A 183 5.88 -0.71 -9.75
C LEU A 183 5.62 -2.22 -9.78
N SER A 184 6.51 -2.94 -10.44
CA SER A 184 6.48 -4.40 -10.50
C SER A 184 7.19 -5.02 -9.29
N LYS A 185 6.53 -5.95 -8.61
CA LYS A 185 7.13 -6.80 -7.57
C LYS A 185 6.81 -8.25 -7.84
N SER A 186 7.86 -9.06 -7.98
CA SER A 186 7.76 -10.51 -8.09
C SER A 186 8.19 -11.16 -6.79
N CYS A 187 7.63 -12.34 -6.52
CA CYS A 187 8.09 -13.20 -5.44
C CYS A 187 8.03 -14.65 -5.90
N LEU A 188 9.02 -15.43 -5.45
CA LEU A 188 9.09 -16.86 -5.73
C LEU A 188 8.38 -17.60 -4.61
N SER A 189 7.51 -18.52 -5.00
CA SER A 189 6.82 -19.42 -4.09
C SER A 189 7.81 -20.47 -3.62
N GLY A 190 8.07 -20.53 -2.32
CA GLY A 190 8.86 -21.60 -1.75
C GLY A 190 10.39 -21.38 -1.72
N ILE A 191 10.87 -20.16 -1.52
CA ILE A 191 12.22 -19.95 -1.01
C ILE A 191 12.23 -20.17 0.51
N ARG A 192 13.17 -20.97 1.02
CA ARG A 192 13.55 -20.94 2.43
C ARG A 192 14.53 -19.77 2.57
N ILE A 193 14.20 -18.78 3.38
CA ILE A 193 15.22 -17.89 3.97
C ILE A 193 15.64 -18.54 5.28
#